data_AF-A0A8C9H5K0-F1
#
_entry.id   AF-A0A8C9H5K0-F1
#
_cell.length_a   1.000
_cell.length_b   1.000
_cell.length_c   1.000
_cell.angle_alpha   90.00
_cell.angle_beta   90.00
_cell.angle_gamma   90.00
#
_symmetry.space_group_name_H-M   'P 1'
#
loop_
_entity.id
_entity.type
_entity.pdbx_description
1 polymer ?
#
loop_
_entity_poly.entity_id
_entity_poly.type
_entity_poly.pdbx_seq_one_letter_code
_entity_poly.pdbx_strand_id
1 'polypeptide(L)'
;MGISRDGRHKLRLTGGKKKIHKKKRKYELGRPPSNTKLGSKKVHIVRGRGRNYKFRAIKLDSGSFSWPSLGISKMTRIIDVVYNASNNELVRTKTLVKNCIVLIDSHPFTAWDEKTFGINFRKKKKKKRRRKQRN
;
A
#
# COMPACT_ATOMS: atom_id res chain seq x y z
N MET A 1 -4.19 -19.12 22.74
CA MET A 1 -4.45 -17.66 22.77
C MET A 1 -3.18 -16.94 22.32
N GLY A 2 -3.21 -16.19 21.22
CA GLY A 2 -2.01 -15.71 20.51
C GLY A 2 -1.41 -14.39 20.99
N ILE A 3 -1.02 -13.54 20.04
CA ILE A 3 -0.53 -12.17 20.27
C ILE A 3 -1.57 -11.38 21.07
N SER A 4 -1.13 -10.64 22.09
CA SER A 4 -1.99 -9.76 22.89
C SER A 4 -1.51 -8.31 22.79
N ARG A 5 -2.45 -7.38 22.77
CA ARG A 5 -2.21 -5.93 22.72
C ARG A 5 -2.23 -5.28 24.11
N ASP A 6 -2.25 -6.09 25.18
CA ASP A 6 -2.26 -5.59 26.55
C ASP A 6 -0.91 -4.97 26.95
N GLY A 7 -0.92 -4.07 27.94
CA GLY A 7 0.31 -3.46 28.47
C GLY A 7 0.84 -4.12 29.74
N ARG A 8 0.23 -5.24 30.18
CA ARG A 8 0.53 -5.87 31.49
C ARG A 8 1.85 -6.63 31.49
N HIS A 9 2.24 -7.16 30.34
CA HIS A 9 3.53 -7.82 30.16
C HIS A 9 4.69 -6.81 30.06
N LYS A 10 4.40 -5.51 29.83
CA LYS A 10 5.40 -4.44 29.84
C LYS A 10 5.64 -3.92 31.25
N LEU A 11 6.83 -3.38 31.49
CA LEU A 11 7.22 -2.75 32.74
C LEU A 11 6.35 -1.51 33.07
N ARG A 12 6.43 -1.05 34.32
CA ARG A 12 5.92 0.28 34.71
C ARG A 12 6.83 1.36 34.13
N LEU A 13 6.35 2.60 34.09
CA LEU A 13 7.17 3.76 33.71
C LEU A 13 8.38 3.92 34.65
N THR A 14 8.24 3.53 35.92
CA THR A 14 9.31 3.48 36.91
C THR A 14 10.26 2.28 36.77
N GLY A 15 10.08 1.41 35.76
CA GLY A 15 10.90 0.20 35.55
C GLY A 15 10.46 -1.04 36.35
N GLY A 16 9.62 -0.89 37.37
CA GLY A 16 9.14 -2.02 38.18
C GLY A 16 8.30 -3.05 37.40
N LYS A 17 8.47 -4.34 37.71
CA LYS A 17 7.72 -5.45 37.10
C LYS A 17 6.26 -5.45 37.58
N LYS A 18 5.30 -5.58 36.66
CA LYS A 18 3.87 -5.68 36.98
C LYS A 18 3.48 -7.13 37.29
N LYS A 19 2.75 -7.35 38.39
CA LYS A 19 2.12 -8.66 38.67
C LYS A 19 0.95 -8.89 37.71
N ILE A 20 0.88 -10.10 37.15
CA ILE A 20 -0.19 -10.48 36.20
C ILE A 20 -1.43 -10.88 37.01
N HIS A 21 -2.47 -10.02 37.01
CA HIS A 21 -3.71 -10.26 37.74
C HIS A 21 -4.75 -11.11 36.97
N LYS A 22 -4.61 -11.22 35.65
CA LYS A 22 -5.53 -11.99 34.79
C LYS A 22 -4.83 -12.61 33.60
N LYS A 23 -5.38 -13.73 33.13
CA LYS A 23 -5.00 -14.38 31.87
C LYS A 23 -5.40 -13.49 30.67
N LYS A 24 -4.80 -13.75 29.51
CA LYS A 24 -5.11 -13.06 28.23
C LYS A 24 -6.63 -13.15 27.94
N ARG A 25 -7.19 -12.11 27.31
CA ARG A 25 -8.62 -12.06 26.94
C ARG A 25 -8.81 -11.85 25.44
N LYS A 26 -9.94 -12.34 24.90
CA LYS A 26 -10.23 -12.28 23.46
C LYS A 26 -10.38 -10.85 22.93
N TYR A 27 -10.81 -9.88 23.75
CA TYR A 27 -10.92 -8.49 23.31
C TYR A 27 -9.57 -7.77 23.16
N GLU A 28 -8.48 -8.31 23.72
CA GLU A 28 -7.12 -7.78 23.60
C GLU A 28 -6.30 -8.50 22.52
N LEU A 29 -6.92 -9.30 21.66
CA LEU A 29 -6.16 -10.08 20.68
C LEU A 29 -5.47 -9.17 19.65
N GLY A 30 -4.23 -9.52 19.31
CA GLY A 30 -3.55 -9.09 18.11
C GLY A 30 -3.70 -10.12 16.98
N ARG A 31 -3.25 -9.75 15.79
CA ARG A 31 -3.13 -10.65 14.63
C ARG A 31 -1.80 -10.38 13.94
N PRO A 32 -1.19 -11.35 13.25
CA PRO A 32 0.01 -11.11 12.45
C PRO A 32 -0.28 -10.05 11.37
N PRO A 33 0.74 -9.31 10.88
CA PRO A 33 0.59 -8.42 9.73
C PRO A 33 0.27 -9.21 8.45
N SER A 34 -0.13 -8.51 7.39
CA SER A 34 -0.42 -9.14 6.09
C SER A 34 0.76 -9.16 5.14
N ASN A 35 1.69 -8.21 5.28
CA ASN A 35 2.86 -8.03 4.41
C ASN A 35 2.50 -8.15 2.92
N THR A 36 1.51 -7.35 2.50
CA THR A 36 0.96 -7.30 1.15
C THR A 36 2.05 -7.18 0.09
N LYS A 37 2.11 -8.13 -0.85
CA LYS A 37 3.09 -8.14 -1.94
C LYS A 37 2.46 -7.75 -3.27
N LEU A 38 3.31 -7.37 -4.22
CA LEU A 38 2.92 -7.27 -5.62
C LEU A 38 2.63 -8.66 -6.20
N GLY A 39 1.54 -8.78 -6.95
CA GLY A 39 1.17 -10.00 -7.66
C GLY A 39 -0.34 -10.17 -7.80
N SER A 40 -0.77 -11.28 -8.41
CA SER A 40 -2.19 -11.59 -8.65
C SER A 40 -3.05 -11.38 -7.40
N LYS A 41 -4.17 -10.66 -7.54
CA LYS A 41 -5.06 -10.30 -6.44
C LYS A 41 -5.42 -11.52 -5.57
N LYS A 42 -4.97 -11.49 -4.32
CA LYS A 42 -5.30 -12.49 -3.29
C LYS A 42 -5.69 -11.78 -2.00
N VAL A 43 -6.94 -11.93 -1.59
CA VAL A 43 -7.52 -11.25 -0.42
C VAL A 43 -8.21 -12.29 0.46
N HIS A 44 -7.86 -12.32 1.75
CA HIS A 44 -8.53 -13.16 2.74
C HIS A 44 -9.45 -12.32 3.61
N ILE A 45 -10.67 -12.82 3.82
CA ILE A 45 -11.63 -12.19 4.71
C ILE A 45 -11.34 -12.65 6.14
N VAL A 46 -11.18 -11.69 7.05
CA VAL A 46 -10.95 -11.96 8.47
C VAL A 46 -12.14 -11.47 9.28
N ARG A 47 -12.83 -12.38 9.98
CA ARG A 47 -13.93 -12.04 10.88
C ARG A 47 -13.43 -11.20 12.08
N GLY A 48 -14.02 -10.03 12.26
CA GLY A 48 -13.77 -9.10 13.35
C GLY A 48 -14.69 -9.30 14.56
N ARG A 49 -14.63 -8.40 15.54
CA ARG A 49 -15.60 -8.33 16.64
C ARG A 49 -16.87 -7.60 16.15
N GLY A 50 -18.04 -7.98 16.68
CA GLY A 50 -19.31 -7.28 16.42
C GLY A 50 -19.76 -7.33 14.95
N ARG A 51 -19.96 -8.53 14.39
CA ARG A 51 -20.39 -8.77 12.99
C ARG A 51 -19.56 -8.16 11.84
N ASN A 52 -18.47 -7.45 12.12
CA ASN A 52 -17.62 -6.84 11.08
C ASN A 52 -16.64 -7.82 10.39
N TYR A 53 -16.20 -7.45 9.19
CA TYR A 53 -15.16 -8.12 8.42
C TYR A 53 -14.00 -7.17 8.12
N LYS A 54 -12.78 -7.71 8.07
CA LYS A 54 -11.60 -6.99 7.58
C LYS A 54 -11.02 -7.74 6.39
N PHE A 55 -10.86 -7.05 5.27
CA PHE A 55 -10.25 -7.60 4.07
C PHE A 55 -8.74 -7.49 4.18
N ARG A 56 -8.09 -8.64 4.32
CA ARG A 56 -6.64 -8.74 4.40
C ARG A 56 -6.11 -9.10 3.02
N ALA A 57 -5.64 -8.10 2.29
CA ALA A 57 -4.87 -8.35 1.08
C ALA A 57 -3.57 -9.08 1.44
N ILE A 58 -3.19 -10.07 0.63
CA ILE A 58 -1.89 -10.75 0.66
C ILE A 58 -1.11 -10.39 -0.58
N LYS A 59 -1.77 -10.37 -1.74
CA LYS A 59 -1.20 -9.92 -3.01
C LYS A 59 -2.16 -8.97 -3.72
N LEU A 60 -1.62 -7.91 -4.32
CA LEU A 60 -2.34 -6.97 -5.17
C LEU A 60 -1.46 -6.59 -6.36
N ASP A 61 -2.07 -6.39 -7.52
CA ASP A 61 -1.42 -6.01 -8.78
C ASP A 61 -1.89 -4.65 -9.31
N SER A 62 -3.02 -4.17 -8.81
CA SER A 62 -3.73 -2.98 -9.27
C SER A 62 -4.32 -2.19 -8.10
N GLY A 63 -4.52 -0.90 -8.34
CA GLY A 63 -5.14 0.03 -7.38
C GLY A 63 -5.89 1.15 -8.10
N SER A 64 -6.78 1.81 -7.37
CA SER A 64 -7.39 3.06 -7.84
C SER A 64 -6.49 4.23 -7.44
N PHE A 65 -6.04 4.99 -8.42
CA PHE A 65 -5.18 6.16 -8.21
C PHE A 65 -5.90 7.41 -8.72
N SER A 66 -5.74 8.51 -8.00
CA SER A 66 -6.37 9.80 -8.31
C SER A 66 -5.32 10.78 -8.78
N TRP A 67 -5.65 11.58 -9.80
CA TRP A 67 -4.89 12.74 -10.23
C TRP A 67 -5.66 14.00 -9.80
N PRO A 68 -5.33 14.60 -8.64
CA PRO A 68 -6.18 15.63 -8.02
C PRO A 68 -6.33 16.90 -8.85
N SER A 69 -5.28 17.35 -9.52
CA SER A 69 -5.32 18.58 -10.33
C SER A 69 -6.29 18.51 -11.50
N LEU A 70 -6.62 17.31 -11.97
CA LEU A 70 -7.59 17.07 -13.05
C LEU A 70 -8.92 16.48 -12.54
N GLY A 71 -9.04 16.25 -11.22
CA GLY A 71 -10.25 15.69 -10.61
C GLY A 71 -10.60 14.26 -11.03
N ILE A 72 -9.65 13.49 -11.58
CA ILE A 72 -9.92 12.14 -12.10
C ILE A 72 -9.35 11.03 -11.22
N SER A 73 -9.99 9.87 -11.27
CA SER A 73 -9.48 8.63 -10.68
C SER A 73 -9.57 7.49 -11.68
N LYS A 74 -8.51 6.67 -11.77
CA LYS A 74 -8.44 5.52 -12.67
C LYS A 74 -7.82 4.33 -11.98
N MET A 75 -8.30 3.14 -12.33
CA MET A 75 -7.63 1.91 -11.94
C MET A 75 -6.41 1.69 -12.82
N THR A 76 -5.26 1.48 -12.19
CA THR A 76 -3.99 1.23 -12.87
C THR A 76 -3.24 0.09 -12.20
N ARG A 77 -2.33 -0.52 -12.95
CA ARG A 77 -1.43 -1.55 -12.42
C ARG A 77 -0.31 -0.90 -11.63
N ILE A 78 0.06 -1.53 -10.53
CA ILE A 78 1.23 -1.13 -9.72
C ILE A 78 2.42 -1.90 -10.28
N ILE A 79 3.44 -1.16 -10.72
CA ILE A 79 4.65 -1.74 -11.31
C ILE A 79 5.62 -2.07 -10.19
N ASP A 80 5.91 -1.10 -9.33
CA ASP A 80 6.96 -1.26 -8.35
C ASP A 80 6.78 -0.39 -7.09
N VAL A 81 7.44 -0.80 -6.00
CA VAL A 81 7.63 0.02 -4.78
C VAL A 81 9.02 0.61 -4.84
N VAL A 82 9.10 1.94 -4.88
CA VAL A 82 10.36 2.68 -5.07
C VAL A 82 10.91 3.16 -3.73
N TYR A 83 10.05 3.60 -2.82
CA TYR A 83 10.48 4.17 -1.55
C TYR A 83 9.47 3.94 -0.42
N ASN A 84 9.98 3.83 0.81
CA ASN A 84 9.21 3.80 2.03
C ASN A 84 9.99 4.50 3.15
N ALA A 85 9.35 5.43 3.86
CA ALA A 85 10.02 6.20 4.91
C ALA A 85 10.30 5.42 6.20
N SER A 86 9.57 4.34 6.48
CA SER A 86 9.67 3.60 7.74
C SER A 86 10.73 2.51 7.71
N ASN A 87 10.91 1.82 6.59
CA ASN A 87 11.86 0.71 6.47
C ASN A 87 12.19 0.39 5.00
N ASN A 88 13.49 0.30 4.68
CA ASN A 88 14.00 -0.05 3.34
C ASN A 88 13.76 -1.52 2.95
N GLU A 89 13.61 -2.45 3.90
CA GLU A 89 13.26 -3.85 3.58
C GLU A 89 11.89 -3.97 2.90
N LEU A 90 11.00 -3.02 3.14
CA LEU A 90 9.69 -2.98 2.47
C LEU A 90 9.85 -2.65 0.98
N VAL A 91 10.84 -1.84 0.63
CA VAL A 91 11.22 -1.54 -0.76
C VAL A 91 11.90 -2.75 -1.38
N ARG A 92 12.88 -3.36 -0.71
CA ARG A 92 13.61 -4.52 -1.25
C ARG A 92 12.68 -5.70 -1.56
N THR A 93 11.71 -5.93 -0.68
CA THR A 93 10.78 -7.05 -0.79
C THR A 93 9.44 -6.69 -1.45
N LYS A 94 9.31 -5.49 -2.02
CA LYS A 94 8.13 -5.03 -2.77
C LYS A 94 6.82 -5.15 -1.98
N THR A 95 6.86 -4.68 -0.74
CA THR A 95 5.71 -4.70 0.19
C THR A 95 4.90 -3.41 0.08
N LEU A 96 3.61 -3.56 -0.17
CA LEU A 96 2.66 -2.45 -0.19
C LEU A 96 2.21 -2.13 1.24
N VAL A 97 2.33 -0.87 1.65
CA VAL A 97 1.91 -0.38 2.96
C VAL A 97 1.41 1.06 2.81
N LYS A 98 0.70 1.59 3.82
CA LYS A 98 0.32 3.01 3.78
C LYS A 98 1.59 3.89 3.67
N ASN A 99 1.52 4.94 2.86
CA ASN A 99 2.61 5.88 2.56
C ASN A 99 3.80 5.29 1.77
N CYS A 100 3.68 4.11 1.15
CA CYS A 100 4.70 3.69 0.18
C CYS A 100 4.62 4.52 -1.10
N ILE A 101 5.77 4.95 -1.63
CA ILE A 101 5.86 5.57 -2.96
C ILE A 101 5.98 4.46 -3.99
N VAL A 102 5.03 4.44 -4.92
CA VAL A 102 4.89 3.39 -5.94
C VAL A 102 4.99 3.95 -7.34
N LEU A 103 5.54 3.15 -8.24
CA LEU A 103 5.47 3.38 -9.67
C LEU A 103 4.22 2.69 -10.22
N ILE A 104 3.43 3.43 -10.99
CA ILE A 104 2.18 2.94 -11.59
C ILE A 104 2.25 3.00 -13.11
N ASP A 105 1.43 2.18 -13.77
CA ASP A 105 1.21 2.30 -15.21
C ASP A 105 0.49 3.62 -15.56
N SER A 106 1.09 4.38 -16.47
CA SER A 106 0.56 5.66 -16.93
C SER A 106 -0.54 5.53 -17.98
N HIS A 107 -0.70 4.35 -18.61
CA HIS A 107 -1.55 4.19 -19.79
C HIS A 107 -3.01 4.71 -19.59
N PRO A 108 -3.72 4.36 -18.50
CA PRO A 108 -5.11 4.81 -18.30
C PRO A 108 -5.26 6.33 -18.16
N PHE A 109 -4.24 7.02 -17.64
CA PHE A 109 -4.23 8.47 -17.53
C PHE A 109 -3.90 9.11 -18.88
N THR A 110 -2.91 8.59 -19.62
CA THR A 110 -2.56 9.12 -20.94
C THR A 110 -3.68 8.95 -21.96
N ALA A 111 -4.41 7.83 -21.92
CA ALA A 111 -5.55 7.61 -22.80
C ALA A 111 -6.72 8.55 -22.50
N TRP A 112 -6.94 8.86 -21.21
CA TRP A 112 -7.94 9.85 -20.82
C TRP A 112 -7.54 11.25 -21.29
N ASP A 113 -6.28 11.64 -21.11
CA ASP A 113 -5.80 12.97 -21.50
C ASP A 113 -5.85 13.18 -23.02
N GLU A 114 -5.46 12.16 -23.80
CA GLU A 114 -5.59 12.16 -25.26
C GLU A 114 -7.05 12.33 -25.71
N LYS A 115 -8.01 11.74 -24.99
CA LYS A 115 -9.45 11.88 -25.28
C LYS A 115 -10.00 13.25 -24.89
N THR A 116 -9.56 13.81 -23.77
CA THR A 116 -10.10 15.06 -23.23
C THR A 116 -9.52 16.30 -23.94
N PHE A 117 -8.21 16.31 -24.17
CA PHE A 117 -7.50 17.49 -24.69
C PHE A 117 -6.89 17.28 -26.08
N GLY A 118 -6.89 16.06 -26.63
CA GLY A 118 -6.27 15.76 -27.92
C GLY A 118 -4.73 15.77 -27.91
N ILE A 119 -4.10 15.89 -26.73
CA ILE A 119 -2.64 16.02 -26.60
C ILE A 119 -1.98 14.64 -26.58
N ASN A 120 -1.29 14.29 -27.67
CA ASN A 120 -0.52 13.04 -27.71
C ASN A 120 0.90 13.21 -27.13
N PHE A 121 1.09 12.85 -25.86
CA PHE A 121 2.40 12.91 -25.19
C PHE A 121 3.46 12.01 -25.83
N ARG A 122 3.06 10.87 -26.42
CA ARG A 122 3.97 9.92 -27.08
C ARG A 122 4.62 10.54 -28.32
N LYS A 123 3.84 11.23 -29.17
CA LYS A 123 4.34 11.95 -30.35
C LYS A 123 5.26 13.11 -29.96
N LYS A 124 4.88 13.89 -28.93
CA LYS A 124 5.69 15.01 -28.42
C LYS A 124 7.06 14.55 -27.89
N LYS A 125 7.11 13.43 -27.15
CA LYS A 125 8.37 12.85 -26.64
C LYS A 125 9.27 12.34 -27.76
N LYS A 126 8.72 11.67 -28.79
CA LYS A 126 9.49 11.23 -29.98
C LYS A 126 10.11 12.42 -30.73
N LYS A 127 9.35 13.51 -30.97
CA LYS A 127 9.87 14.73 -31.63
C LYS A 127 11.03 15.36 -30.85
N LYS A 128 10.94 15.40 -29.51
CA LYS A 128 12.00 15.93 -28.64
C LYS A 128 13.27 15.07 -28.67
N ARG A 129 13.16 13.73 -28.70
CA ARG A 129 14.32 12.82 -28.86
C ARG A 129 15.02 12.99 -30.20
N ARG A 130 14.28 13.07 -31.31
CA ARG A 130 14.86 13.28 -32.66
C ARG A 130 15.60 14.62 -32.79
N ARG A 131 15.11 15.68 -32.14
CA ARG A 131 15.81 16.97 -32.08
C ARG A 131 17.12 16.90 -31.28
N LYS A 132 17.13 16.18 -30.15
CA LYS A 132 18.35 15.97 -29.34
C LYS A 132 19.43 15.09 -29.98
N GLN A 133 19.08 14.27 -30.98
CA GLN A 133 20.04 13.46 -31.74
C GLN A 133 20.61 14.18 -32.96
N ARG A 134 20.03 15.33 -33.33
CA ARG A 134 20.48 16.16 -34.46
C ARG A 134 21.40 17.30 -34.02
N ASN A 135 21.49 17.56 -32.71
CA ASN A 135 22.49 18.40 -32.07
C ASN A 135 23.49 17.48 -31.37
#